data_AF-A0A158JQ20-F1
#
_entry.id   AF-A0A158JQ20-F1
#
_cell.length_a   1.000
_cell.length_b   1.000
_cell.length_c   1.000
_cell.angle_alpha   90.00
_cell.angle_beta   90.00
_cell.angle_gamma   90.00
#
_symmetry.space_group_name_H-M   'P 1'
#
loop_
_entity.id
_entity.type
_entity.pdbx_description
1 polymer ?
#
loop_
_entity_poly.entity_id
_entity_poly.type
_entity_poly.pdbx_seq_one_letter_code
_entity_poly.pdbx_strand_id
1 'polypeptide(L)'
;MNKLSDELTRVLAEAGEGLKALQEDVITTGFDPDDPVSVEAAIQHVEDTIDAKVARFYGNALVREAANQIKAECRANILQQVEAAGTNRGARTLH
;
A
#
# COMPACT_ATOMS: atom_id res chain seq x y z
N MET A 1 5.02 4.58 -30.90
CA MET A 1 5.44 3.17 -30.79
C MET A 1 6.23 3.02 -29.50
N ASN A 2 5.57 2.73 -28.37
CA ASN A 2 6.24 2.43 -27.09
C ASN A 2 5.40 1.42 -26.28
N LYS A 3 5.17 0.22 -26.86
CA LYS A 3 4.41 -0.86 -26.19
C LYS A 3 4.93 -1.20 -24.79
N LEU A 4 6.24 -1.03 -24.56
CA LEU A 4 6.87 -1.24 -23.26
C LEU A 4 6.32 -0.30 -22.17
N SER A 5 5.98 0.94 -22.54
CA SER A 5 5.44 1.95 -21.61
C SER A 5 3.99 1.64 -21.25
N ASP A 6 3.20 1.17 -22.22
CA ASP A 6 1.81 0.80 -21.99
C ASP A 6 1.70 -0.46 -21.12
N GLU A 7 2.57 -1.45 -21.37
CA GLU A 7 2.64 -2.68 -20.56
C GLU A 7 3.05 -2.37 -19.12
N LEU A 8 4.05 -1.50 -18.93
CA LEU A 8 4.46 -1.03 -17.60
C LEU A 8 3.32 -0.28 -16.90
N THR A 9 2.69 0.67 -17.59
CA THR A 9 1.57 1.44 -17.03
C THR A 9 0.42 0.53 -16.62
N ARG A 10 0.13 -0.50 -17.42
CA ARG A 10 -0.91 -1.49 -17.13
C ARG A 10 -0.55 -2.37 -15.93
N VAL A 11 0.68 -2.87 -15.86
CA VAL A 11 1.14 -3.66 -14.69
C VAL A 11 1.08 -2.83 -13.41
N LEU A 12 1.39 -1.54 -13.48
CA LEU A 12 1.30 -0.64 -12.34
C LEU A 12 -0.14 -0.29 -11.98
N ALA A 13 -1.02 -0.14 -12.95
CA ALA A 13 -2.45 0.04 -12.70
C ALA A 13 -3.08 -1.22 -12.08
N GLU A 14 -2.76 -2.42 -12.59
CA GLU A 14 -3.23 -3.69 -12.03
C GLU A 14 -2.65 -3.96 -10.64
N ALA A 15 -1.40 -3.55 -10.39
CA ALA A 15 -0.81 -3.56 -9.05
C ALA A 15 -1.57 -2.59 -8.13
N GLY A 16 -1.78 -1.35 -8.56
CA GLY A 16 -2.51 -0.31 -7.83
C GLY A 16 -3.96 -0.69 -7.49
N GLU A 17 -4.68 -1.35 -8.40
CA GLU A 17 -6.02 -1.89 -8.12
C GLU A 17 -5.98 -3.06 -7.14
N GLY A 18 -5.04 -4.00 -7.31
CA GLY A 18 -4.82 -5.07 -6.34
C GLY A 18 -4.45 -4.54 -4.95
N LEU A 19 -3.77 -3.40 -4.91
CA LEU A 19 -3.40 -2.68 -3.70
C LEU A 19 -4.55 -1.93 -3.06
N LYS A 20 -5.42 -1.29 -3.83
CA LYS A 20 -6.67 -0.76 -3.30
C LYS A 20 -7.50 -1.85 -2.66
N ALA A 21 -7.62 -3.01 -3.34
CA ALA A 21 -8.33 -4.16 -2.80
C ALA A 21 -7.68 -4.67 -1.50
N LEU A 22 -6.35 -4.82 -1.46
CA LEU A 22 -5.63 -5.22 -0.24
C LEU A 22 -5.73 -4.17 0.86
N GLN A 23 -5.68 -2.89 0.54
CA GLN A 23 -5.80 -1.80 1.50
C GLN A 23 -7.20 -1.78 2.10
N GLU A 24 -8.23 -1.97 1.27
CA GLU A 24 -9.61 -2.15 1.71
C GLU A 24 -9.76 -3.42 2.56
N ASP A 25 -9.07 -4.50 2.22
CA ASP A 25 -9.05 -5.76 2.98
C ASP A 25 -8.29 -5.63 4.32
N VAL A 26 -7.20 -4.87 4.38
CA VAL A 26 -6.44 -4.55 5.60
C VAL A 26 -7.25 -3.64 6.53
N ILE A 27 -8.03 -2.72 5.95
CA ILE A 27 -8.97 -1.88 6.69
C ILE A 27 -10.10 -2.73 7.28
N THR A 28 -10.64 -3.70 6.52
CA THR A 28 -11.72 -4.57 7.00
C THR A 28 -11.24 -5.68 7.94
N THR A 29 -10.00 -6.17 7.79
CA THR A 29 -9.40 -7.16 8.71
C THR A 29 -8.90 -6.54 10.02
N GLY A 30 -8.87 -5.21 10.13
CA GLY A 30 -8.77 -4.53 11.42
C GLY A 30 -7.35 -4.52 11.98
N PHE A 31 -6.42 -3.86 11.30
CA PHE A 31 -5.20 -3.44 11.99
C PHE A 31 -5.55 -2.40 13.06
N ASP A 32 -4.94 -2.49 14.24
CA ASP A 32 -5.13 -1.49 15.29
C ASP A 32 -4.21 -0.29 15.02
N PRO A 33 -4.77 0.92 14.76
CA PRO A 33 -3.96 2.11 14.54
C PRO A 33 -3.24 2.60 15.80
N ASP A 34 -3.60 2.12 16.99
CA ASP A 34 -2.92 2.45 18.26
C ASP A 34 -1.78 1.48 18.58
N ASP A 35 -1.72 0.32 17.92
CA ASP A 35 -0.64 -0.63 18.08
C ASP A 35 0.37 -0.48 16.94
N PRO A 36 1.58 0.07 17.19
CA PRO A 36 2.61 0.19 16.17
C PRO A 36 2.97 -1.17 15.54
N VAL A 37 2.84 -2.28 16.27
CA VAL A 37 3.10 -3.62 15.75
C VAL A 37 2.06 -4.03 14.71
N SER A 38 0.77 -3.73 14.93
CA SER A 38 -0.29 -3.95 13.93
C SER A 38 -0.10 -3.07 12.69
N VAL A 39 0.26 -1.80 12.88
CA VAL A 39 0.53 -0.87 11.76
C VAL A 39 1.69 -1.38 10.91
N GLU A 40 2.79 -1.79 11.54
CA GLU A 40 3.96 -2.30 10.85
C GLU A 40 3.69 -3.63 10.14
N ALA A 41 2.92 -4.53 10.77
CA ALA A 41 2.47 -5.79 10.14
C ALA A 41 1.61 -5.54 8.90
N ALA A 42 0.71 -4.54 8.94
CA ALA A 42 -0.11 -4.14 7.80
C ALA A 42 0.75 -3.60 6.64
N ILE A 43 1.73 -2.74 6.94
CA ILE A 43 2.68 -2.23 5.95
C ILE A 43 3.47 -3.38 5.33
N GLN A 44 4.04 -4.26 6.16
CA GLN A 44 4.85 -5.39 5.69
C GLN A 44 4.03 -6.34 4.81
N HIS A 45 2.79 -6.64 5.19
CA HIS A 45 1.90 -7.50 4.40
C HIS A 45 1.64 -6.96 2.99
N VAL A 46 1.40 -5.65 2.88
CA VAL A 46 1.19 -4.98 1.61
C VAL A 46 2.49 -4.97 0.78
N GLU A 47 3.64 -4.67 1.39
CA GLU A 47 4.94 -4.69 0.71
C GLU A 47 5.28 -6.10 0.18
N ASP A 48 5.07 -7.15 0.97
CA ASP A 48 5.30 -8.54 0.58
C ASP A 48 4.39 -8.96 -0.57
N THR A 49 3.13 -8.50 -0.56
CA THR A 49 2.18 -8.81 -1.63
C THR A 49 2.55 -8.12 -2.95
N ILE A 50 3.04 -6.89 -2.88
CA ILE A 50 3.62 -6.20 -4.04
C ILE A 50 4.80 -7.01 -4.56
N ASP A 51 5.75 -7.35 -3.68
CA ASP A 51 6.95 -8.10 -4.05
C ASP A 51 6.63 -9.44 -4.70
N ALA A 52 5.63 -10.17 -4.18
CA ALA A 52 5.16 -11.41 -4.78
C ALA A 52 4.56 -11.20 -6.19
N LYS A 53 3.81 -10.11 -6.40
CA LYS A 53 3.22 -9.77 -7.71
C LYS A 53 4.29 -9.34 -8.73
N VAL A 54 5.31 -8.60 -8.29
CA VAL A 54 6.39 -8.12 -9.15
C VAL A 54 7.59 -9.07 -9.23
N ALA A 55 7.60 -10.16 -8.45
CA ALA A 55 8.64 -11.21 -8.42
C ALA A 55 9.05 -11.66 -9.84
N ARG A 56 8.06 -11.92 -10.70
CA ARG A 56 8.27 -12.35 -12.10
C ARG A 56 8.96 -11.31 -12.99
N PHE A 57 9.03 -10.07 -12.54
CA PHE A 57 9.59 -8.94 -13.26
C PHE A 57 10.81 -8.31 -12.57
N TYR A 58 11.35 -8.93 -11.50
CA TYR A 58 12.50 -8.39 -10.75
C TYR A 58 13.76 -8.14 -11.60
N GLY A 59 13.88 -8.81 -12.74
CA GLY A 59 14.95 -8.57 -13.72
C GLY A 59 14.84 -7.23 -14.46
N ASN A 60 13.73 -6.50 -14.31
CA ASN A 60 13.51 -5.20 -14.95
C ASN A 60 13.62 -4.06 -13.92
N ALA A 61 14.62 -3.19 -14.11
CA ALA A 61 14.88 -2.06 -13.23
C ALA A 61 13.69 -1.09 -13.11
N LEU A 62 12.92 -0.90 -14.20
CA LEU A 62 11.74 -0.03 -14.20
C LEU A 62 10.61 -0.59 -13.32
N VAL A 63 10.43 -1.92 -13.34
CA VAL A 63 9.40 -2.56 -12.50
C VAL A 63 9.80 -2.49 -11.03
N ARG A 64 11.09 -2.64 -10.72
CA ARG A 64 11.62 -2.47 -9.37
C ARG A 64 11.40 -1.05 -8.83
N GLU A 65 11.70 -0.05 -9.64
CA GLU A 65 11.49 1.37 -9.27
C GLU A 65 10.01 1.65 -9.00
N ALA A 66 9.14 1.18 -9.89
CA ALA A 66 7.73 1.44 -9.78
C ALA A 66 7.08 0.63 -8.63
N ALA A 67 7.55 -0.59 -8.35
CA ALA A 67 7.16 -1.32 -7.14
C ALA A 67 7.55 -0.56 -5.87
N ASN A 68 8.75 0.02 -5.82
CA ASN A 68 9.18 0.84 -4.68
C ASN A 68 8.30 2.09 -4.49
N GLN A 69 7.94 2.77 -5.58
CA GLN A 69 7.03 3.93 -5.51
C GLN A 69 5.67 3.52 -4.93
N ILE A 70 5.10 2.42 -5.41
CA ILE A 70 3.82 1.92 -4.92
C ILE A 70 3.89 1.53 -3.43
N LYS A 71 4.97 0.85 -2.99
CA LYS A 71 5.19 0.55 -1.57
C LYS A 71 5.21 1.82 -0.72
N ALA A 72 5.93 2.84 -1.19
CA ALA A 72 6.04 4.13 -0.48
C ALA A 72 4.68 4.84 -0.36
N GLU A 73 3.89 4.86 -1.43
CA GLU A 73 2.52 5.39 -1.42
C GLU A 73 1.62 4.62 -0.45
N CYS A 74 1.71 3.28 -0.44
CA CYS A 74 0.89 2.48 0.45
C CYS A 74 1.24 2.67 1.92
N ARG A 75 2.53 2.76 2.24
CA ARG A 75 3.02 3.10 3.58
C ARG A 75 2.48 4.47 4.01
N ALA A 76 2.55 5.47 3.14
CA ALA A 76 2.03 6.80 3.43
C ALA A 76 0.52 6.78 3.71
N ASN A 77 -0.27 6.07 2.89
CA ASN A 77 -1.71 5.95 3.09
C ASN A 77 -2.08 5.25 4.41
N ILE A 78 -1.35 4.19 4.80
CA ILE A 78 -1.59 3.50 6.08
C ILE A 78 -1.28 4.45 7.24
N LEU A 79 -0.16 5.16 7.20
CA LEU A 79 0.21 6.15 8.23
C LEU A 79 -0.80 7.30 8.32
N GLN A 80 -1.29 7.82 7.19
CA GLN A 80 -2.34 8.84 7.18
C GLN A 80 -3.64 8.34 7.83
N GLN A 81 -3.99 7.06 7.66
CA GLN A 81 -5.15 6.48 8.32
C GLN A 81 -4.94 6.34 9.83
N VAL A 82 -3.74 5.96 10.27
CA VAL A 82 -3.36 5.95 11.70
C VAL A 82 -3.50 7.35 12.31
N GLU A 83 -2.95 8.36 11.65
CA GLU A 83 -3.08 9.77 12.07
C GLU A 83 -4.55 10.24 12.11
N ALA A 84 -5.34 9.88 11.10
CA ALA A 84 -6.75 10.22 11.02
C ALA A 84 -7.58 9.53 12.13
N ALA A 85 -7.29 8.26 12.43
CA ALA A 85 -7.91 7.52 13.54
C ALA A 85 -7.58 8.15 14.90
N GLY A 86 -6.31 8.55 15.11
CA GLY A 86 -5.90 9.30 16.30
C GLY A 86 -6.58 10.66 16.43
N THR A 87 -6.69 11.40 15.32
CA THR A 87 -7.31 12.74 15.28
C THR A 87 -8.82 12.70 15.56
N ASN A 88 -9.55 11.74 14.99
CA ASN A 88 -10.99 11.57 15.24
C ASN A 88 -11.30 11.17 16.69
N ARG A 89 -10.31 10.64 17.42
CA ARG A 89 -10.43 10.31 18.85
C ARG A 89 -10.32 11.56 19.72
N GLY A 90 -9.44 12.51 19.38
CA GLY A 90 -9.33 13.82 20.08
C GLY A 90 -10.54 14.73 19.89
N ALA A 91 -11.27 14.61 18.78
CA ALA A 91 -12.49 15.36 18.52
C ALA A 91 -13.70 14.87 19.35
N ARG A 92 -13.71 13.61 19.80
CA ARG A 92 -14.83 13.01 20.55
C ARG A 92 -14.82 13.29 22.06
N THR A 93 -13.77 13.92 22.61
CA THR A 93 -13.65 14.25 24.04
C THR A 93 -14.09 15.67 24.42
N LEU A 94 -14.70 16.42 23.50
CA LEU A 94 -15.23 17.76 23.76
C LEU A 94 -16.76 17.80 23.56
N HIS A 95 -17.51 17.10 24.39
CA HIS A 95 -18.94 17.35 24.61
C HIS A 95 -19.33 17.12 26.06
#